data_AF-A0A7X7Y3S5-F1
#
_entry.id   AF-A0A7X7Y3S5-F1
#
_cell.length_a   1.000
_cell.length_b   1.000
_cell.length_c   1.000
_cell.angle_alpha   90.00
_cell.angle_beta   90.00
_cell.angle_gamma   90.00
#
_symmetry.space_group_name_H-M   'P 1'
#
loop_
_entity.id
_entity.type
_entity.pdbx_description
1 polymer ?
#
loop_
_entity_poly.entity_id
_entity_poly.type
_entity_poly.pdbx_seq_one_letter_code
_entity_poly.pdbx_strand_id
1 'polypeptide(L)'
;FVSLAEQHKHILAVFYEAIGSSESMRKLWEEFLDNFLARITMDIQYAIDSKLAKTELDSEIVARILLSSGERFLWEIVRGQNKKSIKEIAANITKVYMFGLYK
;
A
#
# COMPACT_ATOMS: atom_id res chain seq x y z
N PHE A 1 -6.89 -0.80 0.11
CA PHE A 1 -5.99 -0.74 1.28
C PHE A 1 -6.52 0.17 2.38
N VAL A 2 -6.66 1.48 2.16
CA VAL A 2 -6.98 2.41 3.26
C VAL A 2 -8.41 2.25 3.83
N SER A 3 -9.40 1.84 3.02
CA SER A 3 -10.76 1.54 3.50
C SER A 3 -10.86 0.25 4.32
N LEU A 4 -10.04 -0.77 4.00
CA LEU A 4 -9.94 -2.00 4.78
C LEU A 4 -9.42 -1.73 6.20
N ALA A 5 -8.56 -0.71 6.35
CA ALA A 5 -8.04 -0.27 7.64
C ALA A 5 -9.14 0.18 8.61
N GLU A 6 -10.18 0.84 8.09
CA GLU A 6 -11.32 1.30 8.87
C GLU A 6 -12.22 0.13 9.25
N GLN A 7 -12.59 -0.69 8.26
CA GLN A 7 -13.50 -1.81 8.43
C GLN A 7 -12.95 -2.87 9.40
N HIS A 8 -11.63 -3.10 9.36
CA HIS A 8 -10.96 -4.14 10.13
C HIS A 8 -10.01 -3.59 11.20
N LYS A 9 -10.23 -2.34 11.63
CA LYS A 9 -9.32 -1.63 12.55
C LYS A 9 -8.94 -2.45 13.79
N HIS A 10 -9.93 -3.06 14.45
CA HIS A 10 -9.71 -3.82 15.69
C HIS A 10 -8.85 -5.07 15.46
N ILE A 11 -9.13 -5.84 14.41
CA ILE A 11 -8.33 -7.04 14.12
C ILE A 11 -6.93 -6.65 13.63
N LEU A 12 -6.81 -5.59 12.84
CA LEU A 12 -5.52 -5.08 12.40
C LEU A 12 -4.66 -4.53 13.55
N ALA A 13 -5.28 -4.00 14.61
CA ALA A 13 -4.55 -3.58 15.80
C ALA A 13 -3.94 -4.78 16.55
N VAL A 14 -4.70 -5.88 16.69
CA VAL A 14 -4.16 -7.13 17.26
C VAL A 14 -3.04 -7.69 16.38
N PHE A 15 -3.22 -7.67 15.06
CA PHE A 15 -2.19 -8.07 14.10
C PHE A 15 -0.91 -7.24 14.24
N TYR A 16 -1.03 -5.92 14.40
CA TYR A 16 0.11 -5.02 14.55
C TYR A 16 1.01 -5.41 15.73
N GLU A 17 0.40 -5.64 16.90
CA GLU A 17 1.13 -6.10 18.10
C GLU A 17 1.73 -7.50 17.91
N ALA A 18 1.00 -8.39 17.23
CA ALA A 18 1.43 -9.76 16.98
C ALA A 18 2.62 -9.83 16.00
N ILE A 19 2.66 -8.97 14.97
CA ILE A 19 3.80 -8.88 14.03
C ILE A 19 5.09 -8.49 14.77
N GLY A 20 4.99 -7.63 15.79
CA GLY A 20 6.14 -7.22 16.61
C GLY A 20 6.69 -8.35 17.49
N SER A 21 5.83 -9.26 17.94
CA SER A 21 6.13 -10.26 18.98
C SER A 21 6.19 -11.71 18.49
N SER A 22 5.68 -12.02 17.30
CA SER A 22 5.60 -13.37 16.74
C SER A 22 6.24 -13.45 15.36
N GLU A 23 7.22 -14.35 15.21
CA GLU A 23 7.90 -14.59 13.93
C GLU A 23 6.95 -15.13 12.86
N SER A 24 6.02 -16.02 13.23
CA SER A 24 5.05 -16.58 12.27
C SER A 24 4.10 -15.51 11.74
N MET A 25 3.69 -14.55 12.60
CA MET A 25 2.85 -13.43 12.19
C MET A 25 3.61 -12.44 11.32
N ARG A 26 4.89 -12.19 11.61
CA ARG A 26 5.76 -11.38 10.76
C ARG A 26 5.90 -11.97 9.36
N LYS A 27 6.22 -13.26 9.26
CA LYS A 27 6.32 -13.97 7.97
C LYS A 27 5.02 -13.92 7.18
N LEU A 28 3.88 -14.15 7.84
CA LEU A 28 2.57 -14.04 7.19
C LEU A 28 2.32 -12.64 6.62
N TRP A 29 2.75 -11.59 7.33
CA TRP A 29 2.61 -10.22 6.85
C TRP A 29 3.58 -9.92 5.68
N GLU A 30 4.83 -10.36 5.78
CA GLU A 30 5.82 -10.24 4.70
C GLU A 30 5.34 -10.95 3.43
N GLU A 31 4.85 -12.19 3.55
CA GLU A 31 4.26 -12.94 2.43
C GLU A 31 3.05 -12.23 1.81
N PHE A 32 2.20 -11.63 2.64
CA PHE A 32 1.07 -10.83 2.16
C PHE A 32 1.55 -9.60 1.37
N LEU A 33 2.56 -8.88 1.88
CA LEU A 33 3.16 -7.73 1.21
C LEU A 33 3.84 -8.12 -0.10
N ASP A 34 4.58 -9.23 -0.15
CA ASP A 34 5.26 -9.71 -1.36
C ASP A 34 4.25 -10.07 -2.45
N ASN A 35 3.18 -10.79 -2.09
CA ASN A 35 2.11 -11.13 -3.02
C ASN A 35 1.40 -9.88 -3.56
N PHE A 36 1.21 -8.88 -2.70
CA PHE A 36 0.57 -7.64 -3.11
C PHE A 36 1.49 -6.76 -3.97
N LEU A 37 2.78 -6.72 -3.64
CA LEU A 37 3.81 -6.05 -4.43
C LEU A 37 3.86 -6.63 -5.85
N ALA A 38 3.94 -7.95 -5.98
CA ALA A 38 3.98 -8.63 -7.27
C ALA A 38 2.78 -8.24 -8.17
N ARG A 39 1.58 -8.16 -7.59
CA ARG A 39 0.37 -7.75 -8.32
C ARG A 39 0.44 -6.29 -8.78
N ILE A 40 0.81 -5.38 -7.89
CA ILE A 40 0.96 -3.96 -8.26
C ILE A 40 2.01 -3.79 -9.36
N THR A 41 3.16 -4.48 -9.25
CA THR A 41 4.22 -4.43 -10.26
C THR A 41 3.71 -4.90 -11.61
N MET A 42 2.96 -6.01 -11.66
CA MET A 42 2.36 -6.51 -12.91
C MET A 42 1.37 -5.50 -13.52
N ASP A 43 0.51 -4.90 -12.71
CA ASP A 43 -0.47 -3.90 -13.18
C ASP A 43 0.22 -2.65 -13.75
N ILE A 44 1.28 -2.18 -13.08
CA ILE A 44 2.08 -1.04 -13.54
C ILE A 44 2.82 -1.39 -14.82
N GLN A 45 3.45 -2.57 -14.88
CA GLN A 45 4.16 -3.02 -16.07
C GLN A 45 3.22 -3.10 -17.28
N TYR A 46 2.02 -3.65 -17.08
CA TYR A 46 1.00 -3.68 -18.13
C TYR A 46 0.63 -2.27 -18.62
N ALA A 47 0.47 -1.30 -17.72
CA ALA A 47 0.17 0.09 -18.09
C ALA A 47 1.33 0.75 -18.85
N ILE A 48 2.58 0.44 -18.49
CA ILE A 48 3.80 0.89 -19.19
C ILE A 48 3.86 0.30 -20.60
N ASP A 49 3.69 -1.02 -20.72
CA ASP A 49 3.74 -1.74 -22.00
C ASP A 49 2.64 -1.27 -22.95
N SER A 50 1.46 -0.96 -22.39
CA SER A 50 0.30 -0.40 -23.11
C SER A 50 0.44 1.09 -23.41
N LYS A 51 1.55 1.73 -23.02
CA LYS A 51 1.85 3.18 -23.18
C LYS A 51 0.85 4.12 -22.50
N LEU A 52 0.02 3.60 -21.60
CA LEU A 52 -0.91 4.35 -20.74
C LEU A 52 -0.16 5.07 -19.62
N ALA A 53 0.93 4.47 -19.14
CA ALA A 53 1.84 5.06 -18.17
C ALA A 53 3.11 5.66 -18.82
N LYS A 54 3.84 6.46 -18.04
CA LYS A 54 5.19 6.93 -18.36
C LYS A 54 6.14 5.74 -18.49
N THR A 55 6.81 5.60 -19.63
CA THR A 55 7.59 4.41 -20.00
C THR A 55 9.01 4.41 -19.43
N GLU A 56 9.46 5.55 -18.91
CA GLU A 56 10.75 5.74 -18.27
C GLU A 56 10.79 5.29 -16.81
N LEU A 57 9.65 4.89 -16.25
CA LEU A 57 9.54 4.44 -14.86
C LEU A 57 9.83 2.94 -14.75
N ASP A 58 10.45 2.55 -13.64
CA ASP A 58 10.62 1.17 -13.25
C ASP A 58 9.38 0.68 -12.47
N SER A 59 8.73 -0.37 -12.96
CA SER A 59 7.46 -0.85 -12.41
C SER A 59 7.57 -1.35 -10.97
N GLU A 60 8.68 -2.00 -10.62
CA GLU A 60 8.93 -2.51 -9.27
C GLU A 60 9.19 -1.36 -8.28
N ILE A 61 10.01 -0.38 -8.66
CA ILE A 61 10.28 0.79 -7.81
C ILE A 61 8.98 1.55 -7.52
N VAL A 62 8.15 1.81 -8.54
CA VAL A 62 6.87 2.50 -8.34
C VAL A 62 5.91 1.68 -7.47
N ALA A 63 5.86 0.36 -7.67
CA ALA A 63 5.03 -0.53 -6.85
C ALA A 63 5.43 -0.50 -5.37
N ARG A 64 6.74 -0.53 -5.08
CA ARG A 64 7.27 -0.42 -3.71
C ARG A 64 6.92 0.90 -3.07
N ILE A 65 7.05 2.02 -3.79
CA ILE A 65 6.66 3.35 -3.29
C ILE A 65 5.17 3.38 -2.91
N LEU A 66 4.31 2.85 -3.78
CA LEU A 66 2.87 2.80 -3.52
C LEU A 66 2.55 1.92 -2.30
N LEU A 67 3.15 0.74 -2.23
CA LEU A 67 2.94 -0.21 -1.14
C LEU A 67 3.41 0.35 0.20
N SER A 68 4.64 0.85 0.28
CA SER A 68 5.19 1.43 1.51
C SER A 68 4.39 2.64 1.99
N SER A 69 3.91 3.48 1.08
CA SER A 69 3.03 4.60 1.43
C SER A 69 1.69 4.10 2.00
N GLY A 70 1.06 3.12 1.32
CA GLY A 70 -0.20 2.53 1.76
C GLY A 70 -0.10 1.84 3.11
N GLU A 71 0.95 1.06 3.33
CA GLU A 71 1.23 0.37 4.59
C GLU A 71 1.48 1.36 5.74
N ARG A 72 2.25 2.43 5.49
CA ARG A 72 2.50 3.44 6.51
C ARG A 72 1.19 4.04 7.03
N PHE A 73 0.31 4.45 6.12
CA PHE A 73 -0.98 5.03 6.52
C PHE A 73 -1.92 4.01 7.14
N LEU A 74 -1.90 2.75 6.69
CA LEU A 74 -2.62 1.65 7.33
C LEU A 74 -2.30 1.59 8.83
N TRP A 75 -1.01 1.56 9.19
CA TRP A 75 -0.60 1.48 10.59
C TRP A 75 -0.85 2.75 11.40
N GLU A 76 -0.80 3.92 10.77
CA GLU A 76 -1.23 5.17 11.42
C GLU A 76 -2.73 5.16 11.74
N ILE A 77 -3.58 4.69 10.81
CA ILE A 77 -5.03 4.60 11.00
C ILE A 77 -5.38 3.59 12.09
N VAL A 78 -4.77 2.41 12.04
CA VAL A 78 -4.97 1.32 13.01
C VAL A 78 -4.66 1.79 14.43
N ARG A 79 -3.54 2.51 14.61
CA ARG A 79 -3.12 3.07 15.91
C ARG A 79 -3.81 4.38 16.29
N GLY A 80 -4.70 4.91 15.44
CA GLY A 80 -5.35 6.20 15.67
C GLY A 80 -4.37 7.39 15.69
N GLN A 81 -3.24 7.27 15.00
CA GLN A 81 -2.18 8.28 14.91
C GLN A 81 -2.30 9.15 13.65
N ASN A 82 -3.25 8.85 12.76
CA ASN A 82 -3.48 9.63 11.55
C ASN A 82 -4.06 11.01 11.89
N LYS A 83 -3.44 12.08 11.38
CA LYS A 83 -3.91 13.46 11.55
C LYS A 83 -5.01 13.86 10.57
N LYS A 84 -5.19 13.08 9.51
CA LYS A 84 -6.07 13.35 8.37
C LYS A 84 -7.10 12.25 8.20
N SER A 85 -8.23 12.58 7.60
CA SER A 85 -9.27 11.58 7.32
C SER A 85 -8.78 10.53 6.32
N ILE A 86 -9.32 9.32 6.40
CA ILE A 86 -9.04 8.23 5.47
C ILE A 86 -9.31 8.65 4.03
N LYS A 87 -10.41 9.39 3.80
CA LYS A 87 -10.78 9.93 2.50
C LYS A 87 -9.70 10.88 1.96
N GLU A 88 -9.18 11.77 2.80
CA GLU A 88 -8.12 12.71 2.41
C GLU A 88 -6.82 11.97 2.08
N ILE A 89 -6.43 10.99 2.90
CA ILE A 89 -5.23 10.17 2.67
C ILE A 89 -5.36 9.42 1.34
N ALA A 90 -6.45 8.68 1.14
CA ALA A 90 -6.68 7.91 -0.07
C ALA A 90 -6.68 8.81 -1.32
N ALA A 91 -7.37 9.95 -1.27
CA ALA A 91 -7.41 10.90 -2.38
C ALA A 91 -6.02 11.44 -2.75
N ASN A 92 -5.16 11.72 -1.77
CA ASN A 92 -3.81 12.22 -2.05
C ASN A 92 -2.88 11.14 -2.58
N ILE A 93 -2.91 9.92 -2.02
CA ILE A 93 -2.15 8.79 -2.57
C ILE A 93 -2.55 8.55 -4.03
N THR A 94 -3.85 8.50 -4.31
CA THR A 94 -4.37 8.33 -5.67
C THR A 94 -3.90 9.45 -6.59
N LYS A 95 -3.96 10.72 -6.19
CA LYS A 95 -3.47 11.83 -7.02
C LYS A 95 -1.98 11.71 -7.32
N VAL A 96 -1.15 11.52 -6.29
CA VAL A 96 0.30 11.39 -6.47
C VAL A 96 0.62 10.23 -7.40
N TYR A 97 -0.04 9.09 -7.21
CA TYR A 97 0.16 7.92 -8.07
C TYR A 97 -0.34 8.17 -9.49
N MET A 98 -1.55 8.72 -9.68
CA MET A 98 -2.11 8.98 -11.01
C MET A 98 -1.25 9.97 -11.80
N PHE A 99 -0.91 11.12 -11.21
CA PHE A 99 -0.10 12.14 -11.89
C PHE A 99 1.38 11.73 -12.02
N GLY A 100 1.89 10.93 -11.08
CA GLY A 100 3.26 10.41 -11.10
C GLY A 100 3.44 9.34 -12.17
N LEU A 101 2.53 8.36 -12.24
CA LEU A 101 2.64 7.20 -13.12
C LEU A 101 2.06 7.43 -14.51
N TYR A 102 0.85 8.00 -14.61
CA TYR A 102 0.13 8.11 -15.88
C TYR A 102 0.45 9.42 -16.61
N LYS A 103 0.08 9.47 -17.89
CA LYS A 103 0.22 10.64 -18.77
C LYS A 103 -1.00 11.56 -18.65
#